data_AF-A0A5E4KF35-F1
#
_entry.id   AF-A0A5E4KF35-F1
#
_cell.length_a   1.000
_cell.length_b   1.000
_cell.length_c   1.000
_cell.angle_alpha   90.00
_cell.angle_beta   90.00
_cell.angle_gamma   90.00
#
_symmetry.space_group_name_H-M   'P 1'
#
loop_
_entity.id
_entity.type
_entity.pdbx_description
1 polymer ?
#
loop_
_entity_poly.entity_id
_entity_poly.type
_entity_poly.pdbx_seq_one_letter_code
_entity_poly.pdbx_strand_id
1 'polypeptide(L)'
;MSIIGDYITHQKGLFQSALNEIINSSKQKSYPINDERVINWNILFTDESALEAWETILIKNNKIEMIKYGYEYRRPSGFFFFYELDKEGGNKFEKLKKPKYHLHVGVTKECITFAQQIPELIEHRGPHYKVPPVTIDEIVGIIVLNFFPDNTDLLDKLNI
;
A
#
# COMPACT_ATOMS: atom_id res chain seq x y z
N MET A 1 22.63 -12.52 8.65
CA MET A 1 22.02 -11.18 8.60
C MET A 1 20.80 -11.17 9.53
N SER A 2 20.33 -10.02 9.98
CA SER A 2 19.11 -9.96 10.82
C SER A 2 17.87 -10.00 9.92
N ILE A 3 16.81 -10.71 10.33
CA ILE A 3 15.58 -10.86 9.54
C ILE A 3 14.95 -9.50 9.16
N ILE A 4 15.05 -8.49 10.04
CA ILE A 4 14.65 -7.11 9.71
C ILE A 4 15.54 -6.50 8.63
N GLY A 5 16.84 -6.72 8.71
CA GLY A 5 17.80 -6.24 7.71
C GLY A 5 17.46 -6.80 6.34
N ASP A 6 17.17 -8.10 6.26
CA ASP A 6 16.79 -8.77 5.02
C ASP A 6 15.46 -8.22 4.48
N TYR A 7 14.46 -8.04 5.35
CA TYR A 7 13.16 -7.47 4.98
C TYR A 7 13.25 -6.03 4.45
N ILE A 8 13.99 -5.15 5.14
CA ILE A 8 14.19 -3.77 4.68
C ILE A 8 15.01 -3.74 3.38
N THR A 9 15.99 -4.63 3.26
CA THR A 9 16.83 -4.72 2.04
C THR A 9 16.01 -5.18 0.85
N HIS A 10 15.10 -6.14 1.04
CA HIS A 10 14.14 -6.57 0.03
C HIS A 10 13.32 -5.39 -0.50
N GLN A 11 12.66 -4.63 0.39
CA GLN A 11 11.86 -3.47 -0.01
C GLN A 11 12.69 -2.38 -0.71
N LYS A 12 13.94 -2.16 -0.28
CA LYS A 12 14.85 -1.27 -1.01
C LYS A 12 15.15 -1.80 -2.41
N GLY A 13 15.37 -3.10 -2.54
CA GLY A 13 15.52 -3.78 -3.82
C GLY A 13 14.32 -3.54 -4.75
N LEU A 14 13.10 -3.65 -4.22
CA LEU A 14 11.86 -3.34 -4.96
C LEU A 14 11.91 -1.92 -5.53
N PHE A 15 12.04 -0.91 -4.66
CA PHE A 15 11.82 0.50 -5.05
C PHE A 15 13.04 1.25 -5.59
N GLN A 16 14.24 0.73 -5.40
CA GLN A 16 15.49 1.40 -5.80
C GLN A 16 16.23 0.67 -6.92
N SER A 17 15.86 -0.59 -7.19
CA SER A 17 16.51 -1.39 -8.23
C SER A 17 15.50 -1.97 -9.22
N ALA A 18 14.56 -2.80 -8.78
CA ALA A 18 13.68 -3.54 -9.68
C ALA A 18 12.70 -2.66 -10.44
N LEU A 19 12.14 -1.65 -9.76
CA LEU A 19 11.16 -0.72 -10.32
C LEU A 19 11.77 0.62 -10.77
N ASN A 20 13.09 0.69 -10.95
CA ASN A 20 13.78 1.95 -11.24
C ASN A 20 13.32 2.62 -12.56
N GLU A 21 12.77 1.85 -13.50
CA GLU A 21 12.26 2.34 -14.78
C GLU A 21 10.96 3.15 -14.63
N ILE A 22 10.16 2.86 -13.61
CA ILE A 22 8.85 3.49 -13.38
C ILE A 22 8.81 4.38 -12.13
N ILE A 23 9.88 4.40 -11.33
CA ILE A 23 9.99 5.21 -10.12
C ILE A 23 10.83 6.45 -10.40
N ASN A 24 10.23 7.62 -10.20
CA ASN A 24 10.91 8.91 -10.25
C ASN A 24 11.66 9.18 -8.94
N SER A 25 11.04 8.89 -7.79
CA SER A 25 11.74 8.98 -6.50
C SER A 25 11.18 8.02 -5.46
N SER A 26 12.04 7.56 -4.55
CA SER A 26 11.65 6.75 -3.40
C SER A 26 12.32 7.25 -2.13
N LYS A 27 11.53 7.42 -1.06
CA LYS A 27 12.00 7.85 0.25
C LYS A 27 11.57 6.86 1.32
N GLN A 28 12.55 6.27 1.99
CA GLN A 28 12.32 5.39 3.13
C GLN A 28 12.57 6.13 4.44
N LYS A 29 11.70 5.91 5.44
CA LYS A 29 11.98 6.19 6.85
C LYS A 29 11.75 4.92 7.65
N SER A 30 12.65 4.60 8.57
CA SER A 30 12.45 3.49 9.49
C SER A 30 12.98 3.84 10.87
N TYR A 31 12.17 3.56 11.89
CA TYR A 31 12.49 3.89 13.27
C TYR A 31 11.88 2.87 14.22
N PRO A 32 12.53 2.58 15.36
CA PRO A 32 11.99 1.71 16.39
C PRO A 32 10.89 2.43 17.21
N ILE A 33 9.89 1.68 17.67
CA ILE A 33 8.93 2.10 18.69
C ILE A 33 8.76 0.93 19.67
N ASN A 34 9.29 1.04 20.89
CA ASN A 34 9.33 -0.06 21.85
C ASN A 34 9.93 -1.34 21.21
N ASP A 35 9.21 -2.46 21.25
CA ASP A 35 9.59 -3.73 20.62
C ASP A 35 9.19 -3.81 19.13
N GLU A 36 8.50 -2.79 18.60
CA GLU A 36 8.04 -2.72 17.22
C GLU A 36 9.01 -1.92 16.34
N ARG A 37 8.94 -2.15 15.03
CA ARG A 37 9.65 -1.38 14.00
C ARG A 37 8.64 -0.79 13.04
N VAL A 38 8.70 0.53 12.86
CA VAL A 38 7.91 1.22 11.84
C VAL A 38 8.76 1.43 10.59
N ILE A 39 8.18 1.16 9.44
CA ILE A 39 8.78 1.34 8.11
C ILE A 39 7.79 2.12 7.26
N ASN A 40 8.23 3.25 6.73
CA ASN A 40 7.43 4.09 5.85
C ASN A 40 8.16 4.26 4.51
N TRP A 41 7.41 4.13 3.43
CA TRP A 41 7.85 4.44 2.08
C TRP A 41 6.95 5.51 1.47
N ASN A 42 7.57 6.45 0.77
CA ASN A 42 6.90 7.38 -0.13
C ASN A 42 7.54 7.21 -1.50
N ILE A 43 6.76 6.70 -2.45
CA ILE A 43 7.18 6.41 -3.82
C ILE A 43 6.44 7.37 -4.74
N LEU A 44 7.18 8.06 -5.61
CA LEU A 44 6.65 8.85 -6.70
C LEU A 44 7.00 8.13 -8.01
N PHE A 45 5.98 7.79 -8.79
CA PHE A 45 6.16 7.14 -10.08
C PHE A 45 6.34 8.16 -11.20
N THR A 46 6.76 7.69 -12.37
CA THR A 46 6.98 8.51 -13.57
C THR A 46 5.69 9.09 -14.16
N ASP A 47 4.54 8.46 -13.93
CA ASP A 47 3.21 8.97 -14.31
C ASP A 47 2.61 9.96 -13.29
N GLU A 48 3.44 10.45 -12.35
CA GLU A 48 3.08 11.33 -11.24
C GLU A 48 2.12 10.72 -10.20
N SER A 49 1.80 9.43 -10.31
CA SER A 49 1.14 8.71 -9.22
C SER A 49 2.08 8.51 -8.03
N ALA A 50 1.51 8.28 -6.85
CA ALA A 50 2.25 8.10 -5.61
C ALA A 50 1.75 6.91 -4.81
N LEU A 51 2.67 6.16 -4.22
CA LEU A 51 2.39 5.13 -3.21
C LEU A 51 2.97 5.58 -1.86
N GLU A 52 2.10 5.71 -0.87
CA GLU A 52 2.46 5.85 0.54
C GLU A 52 2.23 4.50 1.22
N ALA A 53 3.30 3.89 1.73
CA ALA A 53 3.23 2.64 2.45
C ALA A 53 3.73 2.84 3.88
N TRP A 54 3.00 2.31 4.86
CA TRP A 54 3.41 2.27 6.25
C TRP A 54 3.21 0.86 6.79
N GLU A 55 4.20 0.37 7.50
CA GLU A 55 4.19 -0.96 8.09
C GLU A 55 4.70 -0.87 9.53
N THR A 56 4.03 -1.58 10.43
CA THR A 56 4.49 -1.79 11.80
C THR A 56 4.70 -3.29 11.98
N ILE A 57 5.95 -3.68 12.15
CA ILE A 57 6.35 -5.07 12.32
C ILE A 57 6.88 -5.33 13.73
N LEU A 58 6.71 -6.56 14.20
CA LEU A 58 7.29 -7.07 15.44
C LEU A 58 8.11 -8.31 15.13
N ILE A 59 9.28 -8.43 15.76
CA ILE A 59 10.05 -9.66 15.68
C ILE A 59 9.67 -10.55 16.85
N LYS A 60 9.13 -11.73 16.56
CA LYS A 60 8.98 -12.81 17.55
C LYS A 60 9.61 -14.08 16.99
N ASN A 61 10.47 -14.73 17.79
CA ASN A 61 11.07 -16.02 17.44
C ASN A 61 11.72 -16.06 16.04
N ASN A 62 12.46 -15.00 15.70
CA ASN A 62 13.08 -14.83 14.38
C ASN A 62 12.08 -14.88 13.21
N LYS A 63 10.85 -14.42 13.43
CA LYS A 63 9.82 -14.21 12.40
C LYS A 63 9.32 -12.77 12.48
N ILE A 64 9.00 -12.22 11.32
CA ILE A 64 8.35 -10.92 11.18
C ILE A 64 6.85 -11.13 11.30
N GLU A 65 6.24 -10.48 12.28
CA GLU A 65 4.80 -10.39 12.46
C GLU A 65 4.34 -8.99 12.08
N MET A 66 3.53 -8.88 11.03
CA MET A 66 2.94 -7.60 10.61
C MET A 66 1.78 -7.25 11.54
N ILE A 67 1.95 -6.20 12.34
CA ILE A 67 0.94 -5.75 13.32
C ILE A 67 -0.03 -4.77 12.69
N LYS A 68 0.48 -3.87 11.84
CA LYS A 68 -0.31 -2.90 11.09
C LYS A 68 0.34 -2.66 9.74
N TYR A 69 -0.48 -2.40 8.75
CA TYR A 69 0.01 -1.81 7.52
C TYR A 69 -1.05 -0.92 6.90
N GLY A 70 -0.61 -0.02 6.04
CA GLY A 70 -1.46 0.57 5.05
C GLY A 70 -0.68 0.94 3.79
N TYR A 71 -1.34 0.78 2.66
CA TYR A 71 -0.78 1.03 1.33
C TYR A 71 -1.76 1.88 0.53
N GLU A 72 -1.47 3.17 0.43
CA GLU A 72 -2.29 4.16 -0.24
C GLU A 72 -1.65 4.54 -1.58
N TYR A 73 -2.31 4.19 -2.68
CA TYR A 73 -1.91 4.59 -4.01
C TYR A 73 -2.85 5.65 -4.55
N ARG A 74 -2.30 6.77 -5.02
CA ARG A 74 -3.03 7.93 -5.55
C ARG A 74 -2.53 8.29 -6.94
N ARG A 75 -3.44 8.60 -7.85
CA ARG A 75 -3.12 9.06 -9.21
C ARG A 75 -3.48 10.53 -9.42
N PRO A 76 -2.83 11.23 -10.36
CA PRO A 76 -3.19 12.60 -10.73
C PRO A 76 -4.64 12.75 -11.22
N SER A 77 -5.21 11.67 -11.79
CA SER A 77 -6.62 11.63 -12.20
C SER A 77 -7.63 11.70 -11.03
N GLY A 78 -7.14 11.72 -9.79
CA GLY A 78 -7.96 11.66 -8.59
C GLY A 78 -8.34 10.23 -8.17
N PHE A 79 -8.07 9.22 -9.00
CA PHE A 79 -8.26 7.82 -8.61
C PHE A 79 -7.31 7.44 -7.47
N PHE A 80 -7.81 6.70 -6.49
CA PHE A 80 -6.99 6.12 -5.44
C PHE A 80 -7.51 4.75 -5.00
N PHE A 81 -6.60 3.95 -4.45
CA PHE A 81 -6.95 2.80 -3.63
C PHE A 81 -6.12 2.79 -2.35
N PHE A 82 -6.68 2.22 -1.29
CA PHE A 82 -6.07 2.14 0.01
C PHE A 82 -6.34 0.78 0.66
N TYR A 83 -5.29 0.00 0.88
CA TYR A 83 -5.35 -1.25 1.63
C TYR A 83 -4.92 -1.02 3.07
N GLU A 84 -5.68 -1.51 4.04
CA GLU A 84 -5.39 -1.30 5.46
C GLU A 84 -5.58 -2.59 6.27
N LEU A 85 -4.65 -2.85 7.20
CA LEU A 85 -4.85 -3.70 8.36
C LEU A 85 -5.13 -2.82 9.58
N ASP A 86 -6.39 -2.83 10.04
CA ASP A 86 -6.77 -2.10 11.25
C ASP A 86 -6.33 -2.88 12.50
N LYS A 87 -5.71 -2.19 13.48
CA LYS A 87 -5.52 -2.80 14.81
C LYS A 87 -6.91 -2.92 15.41
N GLU A 88 -7.21 -4.01 16.11
CA GLU A 88 -8.33 -4.02 17.03
C GLU A 88 -8.17 -2.85 18.03
N GLY A 89 -8.86 -1.75 17.75
CA GLY A 89 -8.54 -0.43 18.26
C GLY A 89 -9.78 0.44 18.41
N GLY A 90 -10.74 -0.07 19.19
CA GLY A 90 -11.65 0.73 20.02
C GLY A 90 -12.78 1.50 19.32
N ASN A 91 -14.00 0.97 19.43
CA ASN A 91 -15.11 1.77 19.95
C ASN A 91 -16.19 0.84 20.53
N LYS A 92 -16.57 1.06 21.80
CA LYS A 92 -17.67 0.34 22.50
C LYS A 92 -19.07 0.64 21.91
N PHE A 93 -19.13 1.38 20.80
CA PHE A 93 -20.35 1.75 20.09
C PHE A 93 -20.40 0.99 18.76
N GLU A 94 -20.67 -0.32 18.85
CA GLU A 94 -20.65 -1.23 17.71
C GLU A 94 -22.03 -1.31 17.03
N LYS A 95 -22.17 -0.70 15.85
CA LYS A 95 -23.09 -1.22 14.83
C LYS A 95 -22.45 -1.36 13.45
N LEU A 96 -21.32 -0.72 13.15
CA LEU A 96 -20.59 -0.90 11.90
C LEU A 96 -19.08 -0.88 12.15
N LYS A 97 -18.46 -2.06 12.23
CA LYS A 97 -17.00 -2.22 12.26
C LYS A 97 -16.49 -2.44 10.84
N LYS A 98 -15.36 -1.81 10.49
CA LYS A 98 -14.64 -2.13 9.27
C LYS A 98 -14.09 -3.56 9.33
N PRO A 99 -13.94 -4.26 8.19
CA PRO A 99 -13.22 -5.53 8.17
C PRO A 99 -11.76 -5.35 8.61
N LYS A 100 -11.21 -6.36 9.28
CA LYS A 100 -9.81 -6.38 9.76
C LYS A 100 -8.81 -6.04 8.66
N TYR A 101 -9.00 -6.62 7.48
CA TYR A 101 -8.30 -6.30 6.26
C TYR A 101 -9.32 -5.71 5.30
N HIS A 102 -9.09 -4.49 4.85
CA HIS A 102 -10.02 -3.87 3.93
C HIS A 102 -9.33 -3.06 2.83
N LEU A 103 -10.00 -3.02 1.69
CA LEU A 103 -9.67 -2.19 0.55
C LEU A 103 -10.69 -1.06 0.46
N HIS A 104 -10.21 0.15 0.30
CA HIS A 104 -10.99 1.33 -0.01
C HIS A 104 -10.58 1.83 -1.39
N VAL A 105 -11.54 1.97 -2.32
CA VAL A 105 -11.31 2.54 -3.67
C VAL A 105 -12.17 3.78 -3.85
N GLY A 106 -11.66 4.79 -4.54
CA GLY A 106 -12.40 6.02 -4.79
C GLY A 106 -11.81 6.92 -5.87
N VAL A 107 -12.52 8.01 -6.16
CA VAL A 107 -12.03 9.15 -6.95
C VAL A 107 -12.18 10.40 -6.09
N THR A 108 -11.19 11.29 -6.09
CA THR A 108 -11.27 12.57 -5.37
C THR A 108 -12.41 13.42 -5.91
N LYS A 109 -13.08 14.17 -5.02
CA LYS A 109 -14.29 14.94 -5.35
C LYS A 109 -14.07 15.97 -6.46
N GLU A 110 -12.86 16.48 -6.58
CA GLU A 110 -12.45 17.49 -7.57
C GLU A 110 -12.34 16.90 -9.00
N CYS A 111 -12.30 15.56 -9.14
CA CYS A 111 -12.17 14.85 -10.41
C CYS A 111 -13.46 14.10 -10.82
N ILE A 112 -14.59 14.38 -10.16
CA ILE A 112 -15.90 13.71 -10.34
C ILE A 112 -16.47 13.84 -11.75
N THR A 113 -16.01 14.79 -12.57
CA THR A 113 -16.53 14.99 -13.93
C THR A 113 -16.30 13.79 -14.87
N PHE A 114 -15.39 12.87 -14.54
CA PHE A 114 -15.24 11.57 -15.22
C PHE A 114 -15.93 10.38 -14.52
N ALA A 115 -16.28 10.51 -13.24
CA ALA A 115 -16.76 9.41 -12.40
C ALA A 115 -18.28 9.14 -12.48
N GLN A 116 -18.99 9.82 -13.38
CA GLN A 116 -20.46 9.74 -13.53
C GLN A 116 -21.01 8.39 -14.05
N GLN A 117 -20.24 7.30 -13.99
CA GLN A 117 -20.69 5.96 -14.43
C GLN A 117 -20.68 4.88 -13.33
N ILE A 118 -20.19 5.16 -12.11
CA ILE A 118 -20.22 4.19 -10.99
C ILE A 118 -20.73 4.90 -9.71
N PRO A 119 -22.04 4.82 -9.40
CA PRO A 119 -22.68 5.52 -8.28
C PRO A 119 -22.02 5.31 -6.92
N GLU A 120 -21.43 4.12 -6.69
CA GLU A 120 -20.78 3.72 -5.44
C GLU A 120 -19.48 4.49 -5.14
N LEU A 121 -18.91 5.20 -6.12
CA LEU A 121 -17.70 6.00 -5.96
C LEU A 121 -17.98 7.48 -5.59
N ILE A 122 -19.25 7.92 -5.67
CA ILE A 122 -19.61 9.35 -5.63
C ILE A 122 -19.87 9.85 -4.20
N GLU A 123 -20.37 9.00 -3.31
CA GLU A 123 -20.68 9.36 -1.92
C GLU A 123 -19.70 8.76 -0.93
N HIS A 124 -19.01 9.63 -0.20
CA HIS A 124 -18.31 9.34 1.05
C HIS A 124 -17.34 8.16 1.03
N ARG A 125 -16.03 8.45 0.90
CA ARG A 125 -14.99 7.48 1.28
C ARG A 125 -15.38 6.06 0.84
N GLY A 126 -15.48 5.86 -0.48
CA GLY A 126 -16.03 4.70 -1.19
C GLY A 126 -15.96 3.33 -0.49
N PRO A 127 -16.70 2.33 -0.98
CA PRO A 127 -16.94 1.07 -0.26
C PRO A 127 -15.67 0.44 0.32
N HIS A 128 -15.75 0.05 1.59
CA HIS A 128 -14.73 -0.76 2.26
C HIS A 128 -15.01 -2.23 1.99
N TYR A 129 -14.18 -2.85 1.17
CA TYR A 129 -14.29 -4.26 0.84
C TYR A 129 -13.45 -5.10 1.78
N LYS A 130 -14.01 -6.17 2.33
CA LYS A 130 -13.21 -7.19 3.04
C LYS A 130 -12.30 -7.87 2.02
N VAL A 131 -11.00 -7.90 2.30
CA VAL A 131 -9.98 -8.51 1.44
C VAL A 131 -9.11 -9.48 2.24
N PRO A 132 -8.36 -10.40 1.59
CA PRO A 132 -7.28 -11.12 2.27
C PRO A 132 -6.17 -10.17 2.75
N PRO A 133 -5.27 -10.62 3.64
CA PRO A 133 -4.03 -9.91 3.93
C PRO A 133 -3.24 -9.69 2.64
N VAL A 134 -2.58 -8.54 2.53
CA VAL A 134 -1.78 -8.17 1.36
C VAL A 134 -0.39 -7.70 1.79
N THR A 135 0.61 -8.03 0.99
CA THR A 135 2.01 -7.65 1.15
C THR A 135 2.36 -6.47 0.24
N ILE A 136 3.47 -5.78 0.52
CA ILE A 136 3.95 -4.69 -0.33
C ILE A 136 4.27 -5.16 -1.76
N ASP A 137 4.76 -6.39 -1.91
CA ASP A 137 5.00 -7.05 -3.21
C ASP A 137 3.71 -7.16 -4.01
N GLU A 138 2.63 -7.67 -3.40
CA GLU A 138 1.32 -7.79 -4.07
C GLU A 138 0.75 -6.42 -4.46
N ILE A 139 0.94 -5.38 -3.64
CA ILE A 139 0.53 -4.01 -3.98
C ILE A 139 1.31 -3.49 -5.18
N VAL A 140 2.62 -3.70 -5.21
CA VAL A 140 3.47 -3.35 -6.36
C VAL A 140 2.98 -4.09 -7.60
N GLY A 141 2.69 -5.39 -7.50
CA GLY A 141 2.16 -6.18 -8.59
C GLY A 141 0.86 -5.60 -9.16
N ILE A 142 -0.08 -5.24 -8.29
CA ILE A 142 -1.33 -4.58 -8.67
C ILE A 142 -1.06 -3.26 -9.40
N ILE A 143 -0.14 -2.44 -8.90
CA ILE A 143 0.18 -1.14 -9.52
C ILE A 143 0.76 -1.33 -10.92
N VAL A 144 1.77 -2.19 -11.06
CA VAL A 144 2.44 -2.44 -12.34
C VAL A 144 1.45 -2.99 -13.36
N LEU A 145 0.68 -4.02 -13.01
CA LEU A 145 -0.29 -4.65 -13.93
C LEU A 145 -1.36 -3.67 -14.44
N ASN A 146 -1.83 -2.76 -13.59
CA ASN A 146 -2.98 -1.91 -13.93
C ASN A 146 -2.59 -0.52 -14.47
N PHE A 147 -1.40 -0.01 -14.12
CA PHE A 147 -1.02 1.37 -14.40
C PHE A 147 0.30 1.52 -15.16
N PHE A 148 1.11 0.46 -15.23
CA PHE A 148 2.35 0.41 -16.02
C PHE A 148 2.38 -0.85 -16.91
N PRO A 149 1.39 -1.06 -17.80
CA PRO A 149 1.25 -2.31 -18.56
C PRO A 149 2.45 -2.60 -19.48
N ASP A 150 3.14 -1.56 -19.95
CA ASP A 150 4.36 -1.67 -20.77
C ASP A 150 5.59 -2.14 -19.98
N ASN A 151 5.50 -2.17 -18.64
CA ASN A 151 6.56 -2.56 -17.71
C ASN A 151 6.19 -3.82 -16.92
N THR A 152 5.35 -4.70 -17.48
CA THR A 152 4.95 -5.94 -16.82
C THR A 152 6.08 -6.95 -16.67
N ASP A 153 7.15 -6.83 -17.48
CA ASP A 153 8.40 -7.58 -17.32
C ASP A 153 9.10 -7.31 -15.99
N LEU A 154 8.78 -6.18 -15.33
CA LEU A 154 9.29 -5.89 -13.99
C LEU A 154 8.78 -6.87 -12.94
N LEU A 155 7.63 -7.51 -13.16
CA LEU A 155 7.08 -8.52 -12.25
C LEU A 155 7.95 -9.78 -12.21
N ASP A 156 8.50 -10.18 -13.36
CA ASP A 156 9.44 -11.29 -13.45
C ASP A 156 10.72 -10.99 -12.65
N LYS A 157 11.20 -9.73 -12.69
CA LYS A 157 12.36 -9.28 -11.89
C LYS A 157 12.08 -9.34 -10.39
N LEU A 158 10.81 -9.31 -10.00
CA LEU A 158 10.36 -9.34 -8.62
C LEU A 158 9.99 -10.75 -8.13
N ASN A 159 9.94 -11.74 -9.02
CA ASN A 159 9.35 -13.07 -8.76
C ASN A 159 7.89 -12.96 -8.24
N ILE A 160 7.12 -12.03 -8.81
CA ILE A 160 5.70 -11.78 -8.47
C ILE A 160 4.82 -12.25 -9.63
#